data_AF-A0A533UHL1-F1
#
_entry.id   AF-A0A533UHL1-F1
#
_cell.length_a   1.000
_cell.length_b   1.000
_cell.length_c   1.000
_cell.angle_alpha   90.00
_cell.angle_beta   90.00
_cell.angle_gamma   90.00
#
_symmetry.space_group_name_H-M   'P 1'
#
loop_
_entity.id
_entity.type
_entity.pdbx_description
1 polymer ?
#
loop_
_entity_poly.entity_id
_entity_poly.type
_entity_poly.pdbx_seq_one_letter_code
_entity_poly.pdbx_strand_id
1 'polypeptide(L)'
;MLETLRGSIFGIIPSAMLIISFFITRKEPSQKIGILIIIGGALIIIGTSIILGMQGGALPNKAVREFGAVLAVGIIIAILGIIKIRKSFKTTIAM
;
A
#
# COMPACT_ATOMS: atom_id res chain seq x y z
N MET A 1 -8.78 2.47 25.71
CA MET A 1 -9.64 1.92 24.62
C MET A 1 -9.58 2.76 23.33
N LEU A 2 -9.39 4.09 23.39
CA LEU A 2 -9.28 4.95 22.19
C LEU A 2 -7.94 4.86 21.43
N GLU A 3 -6.83 4.58 22.11
CA GLU A 3 -5.49 4.48 21.50
C GLU A 3 -5.37 3.34 20.47
N THR A 4 -6.05 2.21 20.71
CA THR A 4 -6.00 1.01 19.86
C THR A 4 -6.74 1.21 18.52
N LEU A 5 -7.74 2.10 18.48
CA LEU A 5 -8.44 2.46 17.24
C LEU A 5 -7.58 3.33 16.32
N ARG A 6 -6.73 4.21 16.87
CA ARG A 6 -5.98 5.19 16.08
C ARG A 6 -4.91 4.53 15.20
N GLY A 7 -4.23 3.52 15.71
CA GLY A 7 -3.19 2.78 14.96
C GLY A 7 -3.75 1.87 13.87
N SER A 8 -4.83 1.14 14.15
CA SER A 8 -5.42 0.16 13.21
C SER A 8 -6.11 0.85 12.01
N ILE A 9 -6.76 1.99 12.25
CA ILE A 9 -7.40 2.81 11.20
C ILE A 9 -6.36 3.37 10.22
N PHE A 10 -5.18 3.74 10.71
CA PHE A 10 -4.15 4.44 9.92
C PHE A 10 -3.58 3.58 8.78
N GLY A 11 -3.58 2.25 8.92
CA GLY A 11 -3.13 1.35 7.87
C GLY A 11 -4.24 0.94 6.90
N ILE A 12 -5.41 0.62 7.42
CA ILE A 12 -6.50 -0.01 6.65
C ILE A 12 -7.11 0.97 5.63
N ILE A 13 -7.39 2.21 6.04
CA ILE A 13 -8.03 3.21 5.17
C ILE A 13 -7.18 3.52 3.92
N PRO A 14 -5.90 3.96 4.05
CA PRO A 14 -5.09 4.28 2.88
C PRO A 14 -4.81 3.04 2.02
N SER A 15 -4.67 1.86 2.63
CA SER A 15 -4.50 0.60 1.89
C SER A 15 -5.72 0.30 1.01
N ALA A 16 -6.94 0.37 1.57
CA ALA A 16 -8.17 0.17 0.82
C ALA A 16 -8.33 1.21 -0.30
N MET A 17 -8.01 2.47 -0.01
CA MET A 17 -8.10 3.56 -0.99
C MET A 17 -7.17 3.34 -2.19
N LEU A 18 -5.93 2.88 -1.97
CA LEU A 18 -4.98 2.57 -3.04
C LEU A 18 -5.41 1.33 -3.84
N ILE A 19 -5.94 0.30 -3.18
CA ILE A 19 -6.49 -0.88 -3.87
C ILE A 19 -7.66 -0.48 -4.77
N ILE A 20 -8.61 0.30 -4.25
CA ILE A 20 -9.78 0.77 -5.02
C ILE A 20 -9.32 1.65 -6.19
N SER A 21 -8.36 2.55 -5.95
CA SER A 21 -7.77 3.39 -6.99
C SER A 21 -7.16 2.56 -8.13
N PHE A 22 -6.42 1.49 -7.79
CA PHE A 22 -5.89 0.55 -8.79
C PHE A 22 -6.98 -0.09 -9.64
N PHE A 23 -8.08 -0.54 -9.02
CA PHE A 23 -9.19 -1.18 -9.73
C PHE A 23 -9.97 -0.20 -10.62
N ILE A 24 -10.26 1.00 -10.15
CA ILE A 24 -10.96 2.04 -10.93
C ILE A 24 -10.12 2.39 -12.17
N THR A 25 -8.83 2.65 -11.97
CA THR A 25 -7.94 3.11 -13.04
C THR A 25 -7.34 1.95 -13.84
N ARG A 26 -7.84 0.72 -13.67
CA ARG A 26 -7.38 -0.47 -14.42
C ARG A 26 -7.68 -0.37 -15.92
N LYS A 27 -8.75 0.34 -16.29
CA LYS A 27 -9.17 0.51 -17.70
C LYS A 27 -8.46 1.67 -18.40
N GLU A 28 -7.79 2.54 -17.66
CA GLU A 28 -7.03 3.67 -18.19
C GLU A 28 -5.53 3.36 -18.12
N PRO A 29 -4.87 3.08 -19.25
CA PRO A 29 -3.43 2.84 -19.29
C PRO A 29 -2.69 4.17 -19.11
N SER A 30 -2.58 4.64 -17.88
CA SER A 30 -1.79 5.82 -17.54
C SER A 30 -0.60 5.45 -16.65
N GLN A 31 0.59 5.74 -17.16
CA GLN A 31 1.85 5.53 -16.45
C GLN A 31 1.91 6.36 -15.15
N LYS A 32 1.39 7.59 -15.19
CA LYS A 32 1.33 8.50 -14.03
C LYS A 32 0.59 7.89 -12.85
N ILE A 33 -0.54 7.21 -13.10
CA ILE A 33 -1.31 6.57 -12.03
C ILE A 33 -0.59 5.32 -11.50
N GLY A 34 0.09 4.56 -12.37
CA GLY A 34 0.93 3.44 -11.94
C GLY A 34 2.03 3.89 -10.97
N ILE A 35 2.71 5.00 -11.27
CA ILE A 35 3.74 5.59 -10.40
C ILE A 35 3.16 6.02 -9.05
N LEU A 36 2.00 6.69 -9.04
CA LEU A 36 1.31 7.09 -7.81
C LEU A 36 0.96 5.89 -6.91
N ILE A 37 0.53 4.77 -7.49
CA ILE A 37 0.22 3.55 -6.74
C ILE A 37 1.49 2.94 -6.13
N ILE A 38 2.61 2.94 -6.86
CA ILE A 38 3.91 2.49 -6.32
C ILE A 38 4.36 3.38 -5.16
N ILE A 39 4.30 4.70 -5.32
CA ILE A 39 4.67 5.67 -4.28
C ILE A 39 3.80 5.46 -3.03
N GLY A 40 2.48 5.29 -3.22
CA GLY A 40 1.56 4.99 -2.13
C GLY A 40 1.89 3.68 -1.40
N GLY A 41 2.19 2.61 -2.16
CA GLY A 41 2.62 1.33 -1.58
C GLY A 41 3.93 1.45 -0.80
N ALA A 42 4.92 2.18 -1.34
CA ALA A 42 6.19 2.43 -0.67
C ALA A 42 6.03 3.23 0.64
N LEU A 43 5.17 4.25 0.65
CA LEU A 43 4.84 5.02 1.85
C LEU A 43 4.20 4.14 2.93
N ILE A 44 3.31 3.21 2.56
CA ILE A 44 2.73 2.24 3.51
C ILE A 44 3.82 1.36 4.12
N ILE A 45 4.74 0.83 3.30
CA ILE A 45 5.82 -0.03 3.77
C ILE A 45 6.73 0.74 4.73
N ILE A 46 7.17 1.94 4.34
CA ILE A 46 8.08 2.78 5.14
C ILE A 46 7.40 3.19 6.45
N GLY A 47 6.18 3.73 6.39
CA GLY A 47 5.45 4.19 7.57
C GLY A 47 5.19 3.05 8.56
N THR A 48 4.78 1.88 8.06
CA THR A 48 4.53 0.71 8.91
C THR A 48 5.84 0.17 9.53
N SER A 49 6.93 0.16 8.76
CA SER A 49 8.25 -0.28 9.26
C SER A 49 8.78 0.64 10.37
N ILE A 50 8.60 1.96 10.22
CA ILE A 50 8.97 2.94 11.24
C ILE A 50 8.15 2.72 12.52
N ILE A 51 6.83 2.55 12.41
CA ILE A 51 5.95 2.31 13.57
C ILE A 51 6.34 1.02 14.31
N LEU A 52 6.64 -0.05 13.56
CA LEU A 52 7.10 -1.31 14.15
C LEU A 52 8.47 -1.18 14.82
N GLY A 53 9.41 -0.45 14.19
CA GLY A 53 10.74 -0.21 14.74
C GLY A 53 10.76 0.69 15.98
N MET A 54 9.91 1.72 16.00
CA MET A 54 9.81 2.65 17.13
C MET A 54 9.19 2.03 18.38
N GLN A 55 8.34 1.01 18.23
CA GLN A 55 7.67 0.39 19.38
C GLN A 55 8.49 -0.69 20.09
N GLY A 56 9.70 -1.02 19.61
CA GLY A 56 10.72 -1.72 20.39
C GLY A 56 10.28 -3.03 21.10
N GLY A 57 9.30 -3.76 20.55
CA GLY A 57 8.77 -4.99 21.17
C GLY A 57 7.69 -4.79 22.24
N ALA A 58 7.30 -3.55 22.56
CA ALA A 58 6.21 -3.24 23.49
C ALA A 58 4.79 -3.42 22.88
N LEU A 59 4.72 -3.82 21.61
CA LEU A 59 3.47 -4.04 20.90
C LEU A 59 2.81 -5.36 21.33
N PRO A 60 1.51 -5.37 21.66
CA PRO A 60 0.78 -6.60 21.87
C PRO A 60 0.78 -7.43 20.57
N ASN A 61 0.88 -8.76 20.71
CA ASN A 61 0.97 -9.71 19.57
C ASN A 61 -0.11 -9.48 18.49
N LYS A 62 -1.32 -9.07 18.91
CA LYS A 62 -2.43 -8.72 18.02
C LYS A 62 -2.09 -7.53 17.12
N ALA A 63 -1.48 -6.48 17.66
CA ALA A 63 -1.10 -5.30 16.91
C ALA A 63 0.06 -5.57 15.94
N VAL A 64 1.06 -6.37 16.34
CA VAL A 64 2.13 -6.83 15.44
C VAL A 64 1.53 -7.55 14.23
N ARG A 65 0.53 -8.41 14.46
CA ARG A 65 -0.15 -9.14 13.38
C ARG A 65 -0.96 -8.22 12.47
N GLU A 66 -1.62 -7.20 13.02
CA GLU A 66 -2.34 -6.18 12.24
C GLU A 66 -1.38 -5.34 11.37
N PHE A 67 -0.29 -4.81 11.95
CA PHE A 67 0.71 -4.06 11.20
C PHE A 67 1.45 -4.93 10.19
N GLY A 68 1.73 -6.19 10.51
CA GLY A 68 2.30 -7.16 9.57
C GLY A 68 1.38 -7.40 8.37
N ALA A 69 0.07 -7.46 8.57
CA ALA A 69 -0.90 -7.56 7.49
C ALA A 69 -0.92 -6.30 6.62
N VAL A 70 -0.87 -5.10 7.22
CA VAL A 70 -0.78 -3.82 6.48
C VAL A 70 0.49 -3.75 5.64
N LEU A 71 1.63 -4.21 6.19
CA LEU A 71 2.89 -4.27 5.46
C LEU A 71 2.81 -5.21 4.25
N ALA A 72 2.20 -6.39 4.42
CA ALA A 72 1.95 -7.34 3.33
C ALA A 72 1.05 -6.72 2.23
N VAL A 73 0.01 -5.96 2.63
CA VAL A 73 -0.84 -5.24 1.68
C VAL A 73 -0.06 -4.15 0.94
N GLY A 74 0.81 -3.40 1.63
CA GLY A 74 1.69 -2.41 0.99
C GLY A 74 2.59 -3.03 -0.09
N ILE A 75 3.13 -4.22 0.16
CA ILE A 75 3.92 -4.99 -0.82
C ILE A 75 3.05 -5.36 -2.04
N ILE A 76 1.83 -5.87 -1.81
CA ILE A 76 0.90 -6.21 -2.89
C ILE A 76 0.58 -4.97 -3.73
N ILE A 77 0.29 -3.83 -3.11
CA ILE A 77 -0.01 -2.56 -3.79
C ILE A 77 1.18 -2.12 -4.66
N ALA A 78 2.41 -2.20 -4.13
CA ALA A 78 3.61 -1.87 -4.89
C ALA A 78 3.78 -2.77 -6.13
N ILE A 79 3.56 -4.08 -5.98
CA ILE A 79 3.60 -5.05 -7.09
C ILE A 79 2.52 -4.72 -8.13
N LEU A 80 1.29 -4.43 -7.70
CA LEU A 80 0.20 -4.02 -8.59
C LEU A 80 0.55 -2.75 -9.38
N GLY A 81 1.15 -1.75 -8.72
CA GLY A 81 1.65 -0.55 -9.38
C GLY A 81 2.70 -0.86 -10.46
N ILE A 82 3.66 -1.73 -10.18
CA ILE A 82 4.68 -2.18 -11.14
C ILE A 82 4.04 -2.89 -12.34
N ILE A 83 3.10 -3.80 -12.09
CA ILE A 83 2.38 -4.52 -13.15
C ILE A 83 1.62 -3.53 -14.04
N LYS A 84 0.99 -2.51 -13.45
CA LYS A 84 0.28 -1.47 -14.20
C LYS A 84 1.21 -0.68 -15.12
N ILE A 85 2.38 -0.25 -14.62
CA ILE A 85 3.36 0.47 -15.44
C ILE A 85 3.84 -0.40 -16.61
N ARG A 86 4.19 -1.68 -16.35
CA ARG A 86 4.63 -2.60 -17.41
C ARG A 86 3.56 -2.79 -18.48
N LYS A 87 2.30 -2.92 -18.09
CA LYS A 87 1.19 -3.07 -19.02
C LYS A 87 0.94 -1.78 -19.83
N SER A 88 0.98 -0.62 -19.17
CA SER A 88 0.84 0.68 -19.83
C SER A 88 1.96 0.92 -20.84
N PHE A 89 3.21 0.58 -20.48
CA PHE A 89 4.35 0.69 -21.38
C PHE A 89 4.15 -0.19 -22.61
N LYS A 90 3.77 -1.47 -22.44
CA LYS A 90 3.51 -2.39 -23.56
C LYS A 90 2.42 -1.90 -24.53
N THR A 91 1.37 -1.25 -24.02
CA THR A 91 0.33 -0.64 -24.87
C THR A 91 0.84 0.55 -25.67
N THR A 92 1.68 1.40 -25.08
CA THR A 92 2.24 2.59 -25.76
C THR A 92 3.20 2.24 -26.90
N ILE A 93 3.99 1.17 -26.78
CA ILE A 93 4.90 0.71 -27.85
C ILE A 93 4.20 -0.08 -28.97
N ALA A 94 2.96 -0.51 -28.76
CA ALA A 94 2.19 -1.30 -29.72
C ALA A 94 1.25 -0.44 -30.59
N MET A 95 1.15 0.87 -30.31
CA MET A 95 0.53 1.89 -31.15
C MET A 95 1.58 2.55 -32.04
#